data_AF-A0A382HWR7-F1
#
_entry.id   AF-A0A382HWR7-F1
#
_cell.length_a   1.000
_cell.length_b   1.000
_cell.length_c   1.000
_cell.angle_alpha   90.00
_cell.angle_beta   90.00
_cell.angle_gamma   90.00
#
_symmetry.space_group_name_H-M   'P 1'
#
loop_
_entity.id
_entity.type
_entity.pdbx_description
1 polymer ?
#
loop_
_entity_poly.entity_id
_entity_poly.type
_entity_poly.pdbx_seq_one_letter_code
_entity_poly.pdbx_strand_id
1 'polypeptide(L)'
;MAQDFTRYIARDTGTSGATLFTSDSDDAVISMRLANIHSGTITADVFVTLASESHANNYYLVKAISIPTGSSVELIDGASRFVVISGDRLQVDCNTDNALDVWVSVVDAIST
;
A
#
# COMPACT_ATOMS: atom_id res chain seq x y z
N MET A 1 -9.80 4.61 25.67
CA MET A 1 -9.71 4.59 24.19
C MET A 1 -8.32 4.12 23.82
N ALA A 2 -8.18 2.88 23.38
CA ALA A 2 -6.93 2.37 22.82
C ALA A 2 -7.06 2.41 21.30
N GLN A 3 -5.97 2.78 20.62
CA GLN A 3 -5.85 2.63 19.17
C GLN A 3 -5.19 1.29 18.90
N ASP A 4 -5.72 0.54 17.95
CA ASP A 4 -5.06 -0.68 17.48
C ASP A 4 -4.15 -0.36 16.30
N PHE A 5 -2.84 -0.50 16.51
CA PHE A 5 -1.84 -0.24 15.48
C PHE A 5 -1.41 -1.56 14.86
N THR A 6 -1.75 -1.73 13.58
CA THR A 6 -1.49 -2.95 12.83
C THR A 6 -0.48 -2.69 11.72
N ARG A 7 0.38 -3.68 11.45
CA ARG A 7 1.31 -3.66 10.30
C ARG A 7 0.85 -4.64 9.24
N TYR A 8 1.00 -4.23 7.98
CA TYR A 8 0.90 -5.11 6.82
C TYR A 8 2.17 -4.98 5.99
N ILE A 9 2.76 -6.12 5.61
CA ILE A 9 4.06 -6.15 4.93
C ILE A 9 3.99 -7.13 3.76
N ALA A 10 4.69 -6.80 2.68
CA ALA A 10 4.92 -7.70 1.56
C ALA A 10 6.38 -7.60 1.13
N ARG A 11 6.99 -8.74 0.84
CA ARG A 11 8.39 -8.85 0.43
C ARG A 11 8.47 -9.34 -1.00
N ASP A 12 9.49 -8.89 -1.73
CA ASP A 12 9.83 -9.33 -3.08
C ASP A 12 8.61 -9.28 -4.03
N THR A 13 7.81 -8.21 -3.93
CA THR A 13 6.65 -8.01 -4.80
C THR A 13 7.07 -7.67 -6.23
N GLY A 14 6.15 -7.89 -7.17
CA GLY A 14 6.41 -7.81 -8.61
C GLY A 14 5.20 -7.37 -9.42
N THR A 15 5.10 -7.88 -10.65
CA THR A 15 4.14 -7.47 -11.69
C THR A 15 2.72 -8.05 -11.54
N SER A 16 2.45 -8.75 -10.44
CA SER A 16 1.20 -9.49 -10.24
C SER A 16 0.17 -8.75 -9.36
N GLY A 17 0.41 -7.49 -9.00
CA GLY A 17 -0.49 -6.73 -8.14
C GLY A 17 -0.71 -7.37 -6.75
N ALA A 18 0.28 -7.27 -5.86
CA ALA A 18 0.19 -7.83 -4.51
C ALA A 18 -0.88 -7.12 -3.67
N THR A 19 -1.78 -7.87 -3.05
CA THR A 19 -2.71 -7.35 -2.03
C THR A 19 -2.00 -7.28 -0.69
N LEU A 20 -1.89 -6.08 -0.12
CA LEU A 20 -1.25 -5.82 1.17
C LEU A 20 -2.19 -6.18 2.31
N PHE A 21 -3.44 -5.72 2.23
CA PHE A 21 -4.53 -6.15 3.09
C PHE A 21 -5.90 -5.87 2.45
N THR A 22 -6.91 -6.59 2.94
CA THR A 22 -8.32 -6.28 2.69
C THR A 22 -8.88 -5.73 4.00
N SER A 23 -9.43 -4.54 3.97
CA SER A 23 -10.02 -3.90 5.14
C SER A 23 -11.25 -4.69 5.59
N ASP A 24 -11.40 -4.91 6.89
CA ASP A 24 -12.60 -5.50 7.49
C ASP A 24 -13.39 -4.49 8.34
N SER A 25 -12.92 -3.24 8.40
CA SER A 25 -13.47 -2.16 9.19
C SER A 25 -13.25 -0.78 8.51
N ASP A 26 -13.31 0.32 9.24
CA ASP A 26 -12.95 1.65 8.71
C ASP A 26 -11.52 1.98 9.15
N ASP A 27 -10.53 1.62 8.33
CA ASP A 27 -9.12 1.64 8.73
C ASP A 27 -8.40 2.89 8.21
N ALA A 28 -7.57 3.51 9.06
CA ALA A 28 -6.73 4.64 8.66
C ALA A 28 -5.30 4.17 8.34
N VAL A 29 -4.89 4.31 7.08
CA VAL A 29 -3.50 4.06 6.67
C VAL A 29 -2.65 5.28 6.97
N ILE A 30 -1.63 5.11 7.81
CA ILE A 30 -0.85 6.21 8.40
C ILE A 30 0.60 6.27 7.93
N SER A 31 1.14 5.17 7.41
CA SER A 31 2.47 5.13 6.79
C SER A 31 2.50 4.06 5.72
N MET A 32 3.23 4.33 4.65
CA MET A 32 3.47 3.37 3.59
C MET A 32 4.84 3.63 2.95
N ARG A 33 5.74 2.66 3.13
CA ARG A 33 7.10 2.70 2.59
C ARG A 33 7.29 1.65 1.52
N LEU A 34 7.80 2.09 0.37
CA LEU A 34 8.15 1.28 -0.78
C LEU A 34 9.66 1.28 -0.96
N ALA A 35 10.33 0.13 -0.82
CA ALA A 35 11.78 0.01 -0.93
C ALA A 35 12.18 -0.76 -2.19
N ASN A 36 13.02 -0.15 -3.03
CA ASN A 36 13.59 -0.81 -4.20
C ASN A 36 14.74 -1.73 -3.78
N ILE A 37 14.50 -3.04 -3.89
CA ILE A 37 15.49 -4.09 -3.60
C ILE A 37 16.20 -4.61 -4.86
N HIS A 38 15.83 -4.08 -6.03
CA HIS A 38 16.41 -4.44 -7.31
C HIS A 38 17.68 -3.65 -7.62
N SER A 39 18.51 -4.18 -8.53
CA SER A 39 19.77 -3.56 -8.95
C SER A 39 19.59 -2.35 -9.88
N GLY A 40 18.37 -2.09 -10.35
CA GLY A 40 18.03 -0.99 -11.26
C GLY A 40 16.89 -0.14 -10.72
N THR A 41 16.64 1.00 -11.38
CA THR A 41 15.46 1.82 -11.08
C THR A 41 14.19 1.05 -11.43
N ILE A 42 13.21 1.08 -10.54
CA ILE A 42 11.89 0.47 -10.75
C ILE A 42 10.81 1.54 -10.74
N THR A 43 9.62 1.18 -11.24
CA THR A 43 8.41 1.98 -11.04
C THR A 43 7.38 1.17 -10.28
N ALA A 44 6.65 1.83 -9.38
CA ALA A 44 5.58 1.22 -8.61
C ALA A 44 4.25 1.98 -8.76
N ASP A 45 3.16 1.23 -8.67
CA ASP A 45 1.79 1.72 -8.55
C ASP A 45 1.27 1.32 -7.16
N VAL A 46 0.56 2.22 -6.48
CA VAL A 46 -0.22 1.89 -5.29
C VAL A 46 -1.65 2.33 -5.52
N PHE A 47 -2.59 1.43 -5.27
CA PHE A 47 -3.99 1.69 -5.51
C PHE A 47 -4.88 0.96 -4.51
N VAL A 48 -6.11 1.47 -4.38
CA VAL A 48 -7.20 0.82 -3.66
C VAL A 48 -8.19 0.28 -4.68
N THR A 49 -8.55 -0.99 -4.56
CA THR A 49 -9.62 -1.61 -5.34
C THR A 49 -10.84 -1.77 -4.45
N LEU A 50 -11.92 -1.05 -4.76
CA LEU A 50 -13.13 -1.03 -3.95
C LEU A 50 -13.88 -2.37 -3.97
N ALA A 51 -14.55 -2.70 -2.87
CA ALA A 51 -15.45 -3.87 -2.80
C ALA A 51 -16.80 -3.65 -3.51
N SER A 52 -17.32 -2.41 -3.52
CA SER A 52 -18.70 -2.11 -3.94
C SER A 52 -18.90 -2.02 -5.45
N GLU A 53 -17.84 -2.03 -6.24
CA GLU A 53 -17.92 -1.84 -7.68
C GLU A 53 -17.99 -3.18 -8.42
N SER A 54 -19.03 -3.38 -9.24
CA SER A 54 -19.19 -4.57 -10.10
C SER A 54 -18.10 -4.68 -11.17
N HIS A 55 -17.26 -3.66 -11.31
CA HIS A 55 -16.03 -3.65 -12.08
C HIS A 55 -14.93 -3.06 -11.18
N ALA A 56 -13.88 -3.82 -10.90
CA ALA A 56 -12.77 -3.43 -10.04
C ALA A 56 -12.05 -2.17 -10.58
N ASN A 57 -12.56 -0.98 -10.25
CA ASN A 57 -11.91 0.28 -10.59
C ASN A 57 -10.83 0.55 -9.54
N ASN A 58 -9.60 0.67 -10.01
CA ASN A 58 -8.44 0.97 -9.16
C ASN A 58 -8.35 2.48 -8.94
N TYR A 59 -8.37 2.90 -7.68
CA TYR A 59 -8.10 4.27 -7.26
C TYR A 59 -6.62 4.38 -6.90
N TYR A 60 -5.83 4.97 -7.80
CA TYR A 60 -4.39 5.12 -7.61
C TYR A 60 -4.08 6.21 -6.59
N LEU A 61 -3.32 5.85 -5.56
CA LEU A 61 -2.70 6.77 -4.61
C LEU A 61 -1.39 7.32 -5.18
N VAL A 62 -0.69 6.48 -5.93
CA VAL A 62 0.44 6.87 -6.78
C VAL A 62 0.47 5.99 -8.03
N LYS A 63 0.90 6.56 -9.15
CA LYS A 63 1.06 5.83 -10.41
C LYS A 63 2.44 6.08 -11.00
N ALA A 64 3.12 5.00 -11.35
CA ALA A 64 4.42 4.92 -11.99
C ALA A 64 5.48 5.76 -11.27
N ILE A 65 5.49 5.75 -9.93
CA ILE A 65 6.53 6.47 -9.19
C ILE A 65 7.88 5.79 -9.41
N SER A 66 8.86 6.59 -9.84
CA SER A 66 10.23 6.12 -10.05
C SER A 66 10.95 6.01 -8.72
N ILE A 67 11.48 4.82 -8.41
CA ILE A 67 12.26 4.54 -7.20
C ILE A 67 13.66 4.11 -7.63
N PRO A 68 14.70 4.97 -7.44
CA PRO A 68 16.08 4.62 -7.78
C PRO A 68 16.58 3.39 -7.02
N THR A 69 17.60 2.71 -7.57
CA THR A 69 18.23 1.58 -6.89
C THR A 69 18.78 1.99 -5.50
N GLY A 70 18.63 1.10 -4.51
CA GLY A 70 19.07 1.34 -3.14
C GLY A 70 18.30 2.43 -2.40
N SER A 71 17.16 2.89 -2.94
CA SER A 71 16.34 3.95 -2.36
C SER A 71 14.94 3.45 -1.97
N SER A 72 14.20 4.30 -1.26
CA SER A 72 12.80 4.06 -0.88
C SER A 72 11.97 5.33 -0.95
N VAL A 73 10.65 5.19 -1.03
CA VAL A 73 9.69 6.29 -0.97
C VAL A 73 8.72 6.07 0.21
N GLU A 74 8.45 7.14 0.96
CA GLU A 74 7.31 7.24 1.87
C GLU A 74 6.15 7.92 1.14
N LEU A 75 5.01 7.23 1.00
CA LEU A 75 3.84 7.80 0.31
C LEU A 75 2.95 8.64 1.22
N ILE A 76 3.00 8.40 2.53
CA ILE A 76 2.20 9.12 3.52
C ILE A 76 3.14 9.92 4.42
N ASP A 77 3.28 11.21 4.11
CA ASP A 77 4.15 12.13 4.84
C ASP A 77 3.35 13.27 5.51
N GLY A 78 3.95 13.93 6.49
CA GLY A 78 3.45 15.18 7.05
C GLY A 78 2.11 15.06 7.78
N ALA A 79 1.90 13.98 8.54
CA ALA A 79 0.65 13.67 9.27
C ALA A 79 -0.60 13.45 8.38
N SER A 80 -0.41 13.31 7.06
CA SER A 80 -1.43 12.85 6.13
C SER A 80 -1.86 11.42 6.48
N ARG A 81 -3.08 11.05 6.08
CA ARG A 81 -3.60 9.68 6.14
C ARG A 81 -4.75 9.54 5.15
N PHE A 82 -5.00 8.34 4.68
CA PHE A 82 -6.22 8.02 3.95
C PHE A 82 -6.95 6.88 4.65
N VAL A 83 -8.25 6.81 4.40
CA VAL A 83 -9.12 5.80 4.99
C VAL A 83 -9.50 4.81 3.90
N VAL A 84 -9.48 3.53 4.26
CA VAL A 84 -10.10 2.45 3.50
C VAL A 84 -11.29 1.93 4.30
N ILE A 85 -12.32 1.45 3.61
CA ILE A 85 -13.52 0.91 4.27
C ILE A 85 -13.63 -0.60 4.05
N SER A 86 -14.44 -1.26 4.88
CA SER A 86 -14.64 -2.70 4.84
C SER A 86 -14.87 -3.21 3.41
N GLY A 87 -14.01 -4.14 3.00
CA GLY A 87 -13.98 -4.78 1.68
C GLY A 87 -13.01 -4.15 0.69
N ASP A 88 -12.53 -2.93 0.93
CA ASP A 88 -11.50 -2.32 0.10
C ASP A 88 -10.18 -3.08 0.20
N ARG A 89 -9.48 -3.18 -0.92
CA ARG A 89 -8.18 -3.85 -1.01
C ARG A 89 -7.11 -2.83 -1.28
N LEU A 90 -6.14 -2.71 -0.38
CA LEU A 90 -4.93 -1.95 -0.65
C LEU A 90 -3.93 -2.83 -1.39
N GLN A 91 -3.47 -2.37 -2.55
CA GLN A 91 -2.63 -3.13 -3.44
C GLN A 91 -1.42 -2.32 -3.93
N VAL A 92 -0.37 -3.05 -4.28
CA VAL A 92 0.86 -2.53 -4.89
C VAL A 92 1.23 -3.35 -6.11
N ASP A 93 1.75 -2.69 -7.14
CA ASP A 93 2.28 -3.32 -8.33
C ASP A 93 3.63 -2.71 -8.70
N CYS A 94 4.53 -3.51 -9.26
CA CYS A 94 5.85 -3.06 -9.69
C CYS A 94 6.11 -3.49 -11.13
N ASN A 95 6.82 -2.68 -11.90
CA ASN A 95 7.19 -3.02 -13.28
C ASN A 95 8.22 -4.15 -13.40
N THR A 96 8.80 -4.61 -12.28
CA THR A 96 9.85 -5.62 -12.23
C THR A 96 9.50 -6.65 -11.17
N ASP A 97 9.61 -7.94 -11.49
CA ASP A 97 9.35 -9.01 -10.51
C ASP A 97 10.41 -9.06 -9.42
N ASN A 98 9.98 -9.42 -8.20
CA ASN A 98 10.85 -9.58 -7.04
C ASN A 98 11.73 -8.36 -6.75
N ALA A 99 11.14 -7.16 -6.86
CA ALA A 99 11.87 -5.92 -6.92
C ALA A 99 11.49 -4.91 -5.83
N LEU A 100 10.36 -5.13 -5.14
CA LEU A 100 9.81 -4.16 -4.20
C LEU A 100 9.40 -4.79 -2.87
N ASP A 101 9.98 -4.27 -1.78
CA ASP A 101 9.55 -4.53 -0.41
C ASP A 101 8.63 -3.40 0.06
N VAL A 102 7.55 -3.76 0.78
CA VAL A 102 6.50 -2.82 1.21
C VAL A 102 6.22 -2.96 2.70
N TRP A 103 6.14 -1.81 3.37
CA TRP A 103 5.73 -1.71 4.76
C TRP A 103 4.56 -0.74 4.90
N VAL A 104 3.46 -1.20 5.50
CA VAL A 104 2.27 -0.39 5.77
C VAL A 104 1.97 -0.40 7.25
N SER A 105 1.65 0.78 7.79
CA SER A 105 1.13 0.93 9.16
C SER A 105 -0.29 1.47 9.09
N VAL A 106 -1.18 0.85 9.85
CA VAL A 106 -2.63 1.09 9.83
C VAL A 106 -3.13 1.26 11.27
N VAL A 107 -4.13 2.11 11.45
CA VAL A 107 -4.97 2.16 12.64
C VAL A 107 -6.30 1.51 12.26
N ASP A 108 -6.49 0.28 12.71
CA ASP A 108 -7.59 -0.61 12.30
C ASP A 108 -8.91 -0.16 12.93
N ALA A 109 -8.90 0.14 14.23
CA ALA A 109 -10.07 0.69 14.92
C ALA A 109 -9.67 1.70 16.00
N ILE A 110 -10.49 2.74 16.16
CA ILE A 110 -10.43 3.64 17.31
C ILE A 110 -11.58 3.27 18.26
N SER A 111 -11.27 2.47 19.28
CA SER A 111 -12.19 2.05 20.34
C SER A 111 -13.33 1.13 19.90
N THR A 112 -13.18 -0.17 20.17
CA THR A 112 -14.31 -1.11 20.36
C THR A 112 -14.96 -0.92 21.72
#